data_AF-A0A023GF85-F1
#
_entry.id   AF-A0A023GF85-F1
#
_cell.length_a   1.000
_cell.length_b   1.000
_cell.length_c   1.000
_cell.angle_alpha   90.00
_cell.angle_beta   90.00
_cell.angle_gamma   90.00
#
_symmetry.space_group_name_H-M   'P 1'
#
loop_
_entity.id
_entity.type
_entity.pdbx_description
1 polymer ?
#
loop_
_entity_poly.entity_id
_entity_poly.type
_entity_poly.pdbx_seq_one_letter_code
_entity_poly.pdbx_strand_id
1 'polypeptide(L)'
;VLAAEVFLCVVNDNTYGPLGDAMKSAIGLEYEVHLKTQLETMGLAFVDEDVLRERGFDKTPDVKLELPIIVDGTVVTWVESKAQFGDPDCHRIYSRDQYQSYWNRFGRGLVIYWFGFVDEIVGSRDEGFIVRDHMPKDVARMEDLLRVSQADTQL
;
A
#
# COMPACT_ATOMS: atom_id res chain seq x y z
N VAL A 1 11.35 29.48 31.70
CA VAL A 1 10.34 30.23 30.92
C VAL A 1 10.38 29.75 29.47
N LEU A 2 11.46 30.01 28.71
CA LEU A 2 11.60 29.53 27.32
C LEU A 2 11.39 28.02 27.12
N ALA A 3 11.98 27.17 27.98
CA ALA A 3 11.81 25.71 27.85
C ALA A 3 10.35 25.24 28.05
N ALA A 4 9.58 25.94 28.89
CA ALA A 4 8.17 25.62 29.11
C ALA A 4 7.31 26.09 27.92
N GLU A 5 7.62 27.25 27.35
CA GLU A 5 6.94 27.79 26.17
C GLU A 5 7.20 26.92 24.93
N VAL A 6 8.45 26.50 24.71
CA VAL A 6 8.80 25.55 23.64
C VAL A 6 8.08 24.22 23.82
N PHE A 7 8.03 23.69 25.05
CA PHE A 7 7.29 22.46 25.34
C PHE A 7 5.79 22.61 25.06
N LEU A 8 5.16 23.71 25.48
CA LEU A 8 3.75 23.99 25.18
C LEU A 8 3.49 24.09 23.68
N CYS A 9 4.38 24.73 22.92
CA CYS A 9 4.26 24.78 21.46
C CYS A 9 4.32 23.39 20.82
N VAL A 10 5.22 22.52 21.28
CA VAL A 10 5.35 21.15 20.76
C VAL A 10 4.12 20.30 21.10
N VAL A 11 3.62 20.40 22.33
CA VAL A 11 2.44 19.63 22.76
C VAL A 11 1.16 20.12 22.08
N ASN A 12 1.06 21.42 21.82
CA ASN A 12 -0.12 22.04 21.22
C ASN A 12 -0.05 22.15 19.69
N ASP A 13 1.01 21.62 19.06
CA ASP A 13 1.10 21.51 17.61
C ASP A 13 0.16 20.38 17.14
N ASN A 14 -0.97 20.78 16.56
CA ASN A 14 -1.97 19.84 16.06
C ASN A 14 -1.53 19.07 14.81
N THR A 15 -0.42 19.47 14.17
CA THR A 15 0.01 18.93 12.88
C THR A 15 1.27 18.07 12.99
N TYR A 16 2.27 18.55 13.73
CA TYR A 16 3.57 17.87 13.92
C TYR A 16 3.91 17.62 15.38
N GLY A 17 2.95 17.84 16.28
CA GLY A 17 3.10 17.47 17.68
C GLY A 17 2.92 15.97 17.91
N PRO A 18 3.35 15.46 19.08
CA PRO A 18 3.26 14.04 19.43
C PRO A 18 1.83 13.47 19.32
N LEU A 19 0.82 14.30 19.60
CA LEU A 19 -0.59 13.91 19.48
C LEU A 19 -1.00 13.72 18.01
N GLY A 20 -0.62 14.64 17.13
CA GLY A 20 -0.92 14.55 15.71
C GLY A 20 -0.27 13.30 15.08
N ASP A 21 0.98 13.01 15.46
CA ASP A 21 1.68 11.81 14.98
C ASP A 21 1.09 10.52 15.54
N ALA A 22 0.67 10.50 16.82
CA ALA A 22 -0.04 9.36 17.39
C ALA A 22 -1.38 9.11 16.68
N MET A 23 -2.12 10.17 16.35
CA MET A 23 -3.37 10.07 15.58
C MET A 23 -3.13 9.54 14.17
N LYS A 24 -2.14 10.08 13.43
CA LYS A 24 -1.78 9.57 12.09
C LYS A 24 -1.39 8.09 12.15
N SER A 25 -0.62 7.70 13.16
CA SER A 25 -0.20 6.30 13.34
C SER A 25 -1.39 5.39 13.63
N ALA A 26 -2.32 5.83 14.48
CA ALA A 26 -3.54 5.08 14.77
C ALA A 26 -4.43 4.91 13.52
N ILE A 27 -4.63 5.99 12.76
CA ILE A 27 -5.39 5.97 11.51
C ILE A 27 -4.69 5.06 10.48
N GLY A 28 -3.37 5.12 10.36
CA GLY A 28 -2.59 4.21 9.52
C GLY A 28 -2.89 2.74 9.80
N LEU A 29 -2.79 2.36 11.08
CA LEU A 29 -3.05 1.00 11.53
C LEU A 29 -4.50 0.55 11.27
N GLU A 30 -5.48 1.45 11.49
CA GLU A 30 -6.90 1.15 11.20
C GLU A 30 -7.12 0.80 9.72
N TYR A 31 -6.47 1.53 8.81
CA TYR A 31 -6.59 1.31 7.38
C TYR A 31 -5.79 0.10 6.88
N GLU A 32 -4.69 -0.27 7.54
CA GLU A 32 -4.03 -1.56 7.30
C GLU A 32 -4.92 -2.73 7.68
N VAL A 33 -5.58 -2.68 8.85
CA VAL A 33 -6.56 -3.69 9.28
C VAL A 33 -7.76 -3.73 8.32
N HIS A 34 -8.21 -2.56 7.86
CA HIS A 34 -9.27 -2.45 6.86
C HIS A 34 -8.88 -3.14 5.54
N LEU A 35 -7.67 -2.91 5.05
CA LEU A 35 -7.14 -3.56 3.85
C LEU A 35 -7.14 -5.08 4.01
N LYS A 36 -6.58 -5.59 5.11
CA LYS A 36 -6.52 -7.04 5.38
C LYS A 36 -7.92 -7.67 5.41
N THR A 37 -8.87 -7.01 6.07
CA THR A 37 -10.27 -7.46 6.14
C THR A 37 -10.92 -7.50 4.75
N GLN A 38 -10.63 -6.52 3.89
CA GLN A 38 -11.11 -6.52 2.50
C GLN A 38 -10.52 -7.67 1.69
N LEU A 39 -9.22 -7.92 1.81
CA LEU A 39 -8.54 -9.04 1.13
C LEU A 39 -9.09 -10.40 1.58
N GLU A 40 -9.32 -10.58 2.88
CA GLU A 40 -9.95 -11.78 3.45
C GLU A 40 -11.38 -11.96 2.93
N THR A 41 -12.17 -10.89 2.87
CA THR A 41 -13.56 -10.92 2.34
C THR A 41 -13.57 -11.30 0.86
N MET A 42 -12.56 -10.86 0.11
CA MET A 42 -12.34 -11.24 -1.29
C MET A 42 -11.76 -12.65 -1.44
N GLY A 43 -11.38 -13.32 -0.34
CA GLY A 43 -10.77 -14.65 -0.33
C GLY A 43 -9.38 -14.69 -0.98
N LEU A 44 -8.61 -13.61 -0.86
CA LEU A 44 -7.25 -13.51 -1.38
C LEU A 44 -6.25 -13.96 -0.29
N ALA A 45 -5.29 -14.80 -0.67
CA ALA A 45 -4.23 -15.22 0.23
C ALA A 45 -3.08 -14.21 0.22
N PHE A 46 -2.63 -13.81 1.42
CA PHE A 46 -1.58 -12.82 1.59
C PHE A 46 -0.70 -13.08 2.81
N VAL A 47 0.46 -12.42 2.82
CA VAL A 47 1.45 -12.43 3.89
C VAL A 47 1.59 -11.01 4.42
N ASP A 48 1.47 -10.90 5.74
CA ASP A 48 1.58 -9.64 6.48
C ASP A 48 3.00 -9.14 6.62
N GLU A 49 3.13 -7.83 6.84
CA GLU A 49 4.40 -7.15 7.07
C GLU A 49 5.25 -7.80 8.17
N ASP A 50 4.66 -8.15 9.32
CA ASP A 50 5.40 -8.74 10.44
C ASP A 50 6.06 -10.07 10.07
N VAL A 51 5.36 -10.90 9.30
CA VAL A 51 5.90 -12.17 8.79
C VAL A 51 7.03 -11.93 7.79
N LEU A 52 6.96 -10.86 6.99
CA LEU A 52 8.05 -10.47 6.10
C LEU A 52 9.27 -9.97 6.90
N ARG A 53 9.06 -9.19 7.96
CA ARG A 53 10.14 -8.73 8.84
C ARG A 53 10.83 -9.91 9.54
N GLU A 54 10.07 -10.89 10.03
CA GLU A 54 10.61 -12.12 10.61
C GLU A 54 11.47 -12.93 9.61
N ARG A 55 11.10 -12.89 8.33
CA ARG A 55 11.88 -13.50 7.24
C ARG A 55 13.14 -12.72 6.86
N GLY A 56 13.42 -11.59 7.51
CA GLY A 56 14.63 -10.80 7.34
C GLY A 56 14.57 -9.75 6.23
N PHE A 57 13.38 -9.36 5.77
CA PHE A 57 13.24 -8.26 4.82
C PHE A 57 13.35 -6.90 5.54
N ASP A 58 14.29 -6.05 5.10
CA ASP A 58 14.50 -4.69 5.66
C ASP A 58 13.45 -3.65 5.20
N LYS A 59 12.83 -3.90 4.05
CA LYS A 59 11.76 -3.07 3.48
C LYS A 59 10.62 -4.00 3.10
N THR A 60 9.47 -3.77 3.70
CA THR A 60 8.31 -4.64 3.65
C THR A 60 7.07 -3.82 3.29
N PRO A 61 6.31 -4.21 2.25
CA PRO A 61 4.98 -3.64 2.03
C PRO A 61 4.03 -4.11 3.14
N ASP A 62 2.95 -3.37 3.38
CA ASP A 62 1.94 -3.73 4.38
C ASP A 62 1.37 -5.13 4.13
N VAL A 63 1.14 -5.45 2.85
CA VAL A 63 0.66 -6.75 2.40
C VAL A 63 1.40 -7.23 1.16
N LYS A 64 1.86 -8.48 1.20
CA LYS A 64 2.32 -9.21 0.01
C LYS A 64 1.33 -10.30 -0.35
N LEU A 65 0.83 -10.30 -1.59
CA LEU A 65 -0.08 -11.33 -2.07
C LEU A 65 0.68 -12.64 -2.31
N GLU A 66 0.11 -13.77 -1.90
CA GLU A 66 0.69 -15.08 -2.21
C GLU A 66 0.52 -15.42 -3.69
N LEU A 67 -0.64 -15.02 -4.25
CA LEU A 67 -0.95 -15.15 -5.66
C LEU A 67 -1.14 -13.77 -6.30
N PRO A 68 -0.51 -13.49 -7.45
CA PRO A 68 -0.72 -12.24 -8.16
C PRO A 68 -2.18 -12.06 -8.59
N ILE A 69 -2.67 -10.83 -8.49
CA ILE A 69 -3.98 -10.41 -8.97
C ILE A 69 -3.83 -9.48 -10.16
N ILE A 70 -4.86 -9.35 -10.99
CA ILE A 70 -4.90 -8.37 -12.07
C ILE A 70 -5.86 -7.25 -11.69
N VAL A 71 -5.32 -6.04 -11.66
CA VAL A 71 -6.05 -4.79 -11.46
C VAL A 71 -5.82 -3.93 -12.68
N ASP A 72 -6.89 -3.54 -13.37
CA ASP A 72 -6.83 -2.66 -14.56
C ASP A 72 -5.84 -3.14 -15.63
N GLY A 73 -5.77 -4.47 -15.84
CA GLY A 73 -4.85 -5.10 -16.79
C GLY A 73 -3.38 -5.14 -16.34
N THR A 74 -3.09 -4.74 -15.11
CA THR A 74 -1.76 -4.80 -14.48
C THR A 74 -1.72 -5.91 -13.44
N VAL A 75 -0.70 -6.76 -13.52
CA VAL A 75 -0.40 -7.76 -12.49
C VAL A 75 0.10 -7.02 -11.24
N VAL A 76 -0.48 -7.34 -10.09
CA VAL A 76 -0.16 -6.78 -8.76
C VAL A 76 0.20 -7.93 -7.83
N THR A 77 1.30 -7.79 -7.10
CA THR A 77 1.83 -8.81 -6.18
C THR A 77 1.98 -8.32 -4.74
N TRP A 78 1.94 -7.01 -4.51
CA TRP A 78 1.96 -6.39 -3.19
C TRP A 78 1.05 -5.17 -3.16
N VAL A 79 0.55 -4.85 -1.97
CA VAL A 79 -0.32 -3.71 -1.72
C VAL A 79 0.24 -2.89 -0.56
N GLU A 80 0.28 -1.59 -0.74
CA GLU A 80 0.68 -0.60 0.26
C GLU A 80 -0.52 0.32 0.57
N SER A 81 -0.82 0.48 1.84
CA SER A 81 -1.92 1.25 2.42
C SER A 81 -1.39 2.56 3.00
N LYS A 82 -1.76 3.68 2.39
CA LYS A 82 -1.45 5.03 2.89
C LYS A 82 -2.74 5.71 3.34
N ALA A 83 -2.94 5.78 4.65
CA ALA A 83 -4.09 6.45 5.28
C ALA A 83 -3.92 7.97 5.34
N GLN A 84 -3.54 8.58 4.22
CA GLN A 84 -3.28 10.00 4.07
C GLN A 84 -3.61 10.45 2.65
N PHE A 85 -3.72 11.76 2.46
CA PHE A 85 -3.85 12.32 1.12
C PHE A 85 -2.50 12.21 0.37
N GLY A 86 -2.54 11.75 -0.87
CA GLY A 86 -1.36 11.66 -1.72
C GLY A 86 -0.93 13.04 -2.22
N ASP A 87 0.22 13.50 -1.73
CA ASP A 87 0.95 14.68 -2.23
C ASP A 87 2.15 14.25 -3.12
N PRO A 88 2.46 14.93 -4.24
CA PRO A 88 3.51 14.52 -5.17
C PRO A 88 4.91 14.45 -4.56
N ASP A 89 5.25 15.36 -3.65
CA ASP A 89 6.57 15.40 -3.03
C ASP A 89 6.74 14.26 -2.03
N CYS A 90 5.71 14.01 -1.21
CA CYS A 90 5.67 12.83 -0.34
C CYS A 90 5.73 11.54 -1.17
N HIS A 91 4.94 11.44 -2.23
CA HIS A 91 4.90 10.27 -3.11
C HIS A 91 6.27 9.98 -3.75
N ARG A 92 6.98 11.00 -4.19
CA ARG A 92 8.34 10.88 -4.76
C ARG A 92 9.34 10.29 -3.75
N ILE A 93 9.24 10.72 -2.49
CA ILE A 93 10.08 10.21 -1.39
C ILE A 93 9.75 8.73 -1.14
N TYR A 94 8.47 8.37 -1.01
CA TYR A 94 8.08 6.97 -0.83
C TYR A 94 8.48 6.09 -2.00
N SER A 95 8.35 6.59 -3.23
CA SER A 95 8.73 5.86 -4.45
C SER A 95 10.21 5.50 -4.44
N ARG A 96 11.07 6.46 -4.08
CA ARG A 96 12.52 6.26 -4.01
C ARG A 96 12.92 5.37 -2.83
N ASP A 97 12.37 5.61 -1.65
CA ASP A 97 12.88 5.02 -0.41
C ASP A 97 12.21 3.68 -0.06
N GLN A 98 11.03 3.39 -0.64
CA GLN A 98 10.22 2.20 -0.35
C GLN A 98 9.83 1.44 -1.63
N TYR A 99 9.03 2.06 -2.53
CA TYR A 99 8.35 1.32 -3.61
C TYR A 99 9.30 0.69 -4.62
N GLN A 100 10.42 1.35 -4.92
CA GLN A 100 11.44 0.78 -5.80
C GLN A 100 12.04 -0.52 -5.23
N SER A 101 12.19 -0.62 -3.90
CA SER A 101 12.66 -1.84 -3.24
C SER A 101 11.65 -2.97 -3.35
N TYR A 102 10.36 -2.65 -3.23
CA TYR A 102 9.27 -3.63 -3.37
C TYR A 102 9.19 -4.12 -4.81
N TRP A 103 9.27 -3.20 -5.77
CA TRP A 103 9.21 -3.52 -7.18
C TRP A 103 10.32 -4.49 -7.60
N ASN A 104 11.56 -4.19 -7.21
CA ASN A 104 12.71 -5.03 -7.53
C ASN A 104 12.65 -6.43 -6.88
N ARG A 105 11.95 -6.58 -5.74
CA ARG A 105 11.91 -7.83 -4.97
C ARG A 105 10.68 -8.69 -5.28
N PHE A 106 9.53 -8.06 -5.44
CA PHE A 106 8.23 -8.72 -5.50
C PHE A 106 7.53 -8.52 -6.83
N GLY A 107 8.02 -7.65 -7.71
CA GLY A 107 7.35 -7.28 -8.95
C GLY A 107 6.35 -6.16 -8.73
N ARG A 108 5.37 -6.04 -9.62
CA ARG A 108 4.52 -4.85 -9.68
C ARG A 108 3.55 -4.76 -8.51
N GLY A 109 3.27 -3.54 -8.04
CA GLY A 109 2.45 -3.30 -6.84
C GLY A 109 1.24 -2.41 -7.02
N LEU A 110 0.47 -2.26 -5.94
CA LEU A 110 -0.63 -1.33 -5.80
C LEU A 110 -0.38 -0.45 -4.57
N VAL A 111 -0.49 0.87 -4.73
CA VAL A 111 -0.46 1.83 -3.64
C VAL A 111 -1.86 2.43 -3.51
N ILE A 112 -2.42 2.39 -2.30
CA ILE A 112 -3.75 2.91 -1.99
C ILE A 112 -3.61 4.16 -1.13
N TYR A 113 -4.05 5.31 -1.62
CA TYR A 113 -4.22 6.54 -0.83
C TYR A 113 -5.67 6.71 -0.41
N TRP A 114 -6.01 6.31 0.82
CA TRP A 114 -7.40 6.21 1.28
C TRP A 114 -8.16 7.54 1.34
N PHE A 115 -7.44 8.67 1.41
CA PHE A 115 -8.05 10.00 1.42
C PHE A 115 -7.98 10.70 0.06
N GLY A 116 -7.61 9.97 -0.99
CA GLY A 116 -7.42 10.52 -2.34
C GLY A 116 -6.00 11.01 -2.59
N PHE A 117 -5.74 11.41 -3.83
CA PHE A 117 -4.44 11.86 -4.30
C PHE A 117 -4.64 12.82 -5.48
N VAL A 118 -3.62 13.61 -5.80
CA VAL A 118 -3.65 14.51 -6.97
C VAL A 118 -3.21 13.79 -8.25
N ASP A 119 -3.72 14.23 -9.40
CA ASP A 119 -3.48 13.57 -10.69
C ASP A 119 -1.98 13.49 -11.06
N GLU A 120 -1.13 14.38 -10.55
CA GLU A 120 0.32 14.33 -10.78
C GLU A 120 1.00 13.08 -10.19
N ILE A 121 0.33 12.37 -9.26
CA ILE A 121 0.80 11.11 -8.67
C ILE A 121 0.43 9.91 -9.54
N VAL A 122 -0.49 10.07 -10.49
CA VAL A 122 -0.80 9.02 -11.46
C VAL A 122 0.41 8.88 -12.38
N GLY A 123 1.35 8.07 -11.93
CA GLY A 123 2.60 7.82 -12.59
C GLY A 123 2.44 7.29 -14.00
N SER A 124 3.53 7.33 -14.75
CA SER A 124 3.61 6.65 -16.02
C SER A 124 3.43 5.13 -15.80
N ARG A 125 2.82 4.41 -16.76
CA ARG A 125 2.57 2.95 -16.66
C ARG A 125 3.82 2.10 -16.35
N ASP A 126 5.02 2.68 -16.50
CA ASP A 126 6.33 2.06 -16.32
C ASP A 126 6.89 2.12 -14.88
N GLU A 127 6.23 2.81 -13.94
CA GLU A 127 6.74 2.96 -12.56
C GLU A 127 6.67 1.68 -11.71
N GLY A 128 6.20 0.58 -12.29
CA GLY A 128 6.18 -0.71 -11.62
C GLY A 128 5.08 -0.84 -10.57
N PHE A 129 4.27 0.17 -10.31
CA PHE A 129 3.10 0.08 -9.44
C PHE A 129 1.96 0.95 -9.97
N ILE A 130 0.75 0.70 -9.48
CA ILE A 130 -0.44 1.48 -9.77
C ILE A 130 -0.92 2.19 -8.51
N VAL A 131 -1.54 3.35 -8.67
CA VAL A 131 -2.07 4.15 -7.55
C VAL A 131 -3.61 4.18 -7.62
N ARG A 132 -4.27 3.90 -6.50
CA ARG A 132 -5.73 3.98 -6.35
C ARG A 132 -6.09 4.65 -5.03
N ASP A 133 -7.35 5.03 -4.89
CA ASP A 133 -7.93 5.60 -3.67
C ASP A 133 -8.74 4.58 -2.85
N HIS A 134 -8.98 3.40 -3.43
CA HIS A 134 -9.66 2.28 -2.78
C HIS A 134 -9.14 0.94 -3.32
N MET A 135 -9.40 -0.15 -2.57
CA MET A 135 -9.18 -1.50 -3.05
C MET A 135 -10.20 -1.83 -4.15
N PRO A 136 -9.76 -2.19 -5.37
CA PRO A 136 -10.66 -2.58 -6.46
C PRO A 136 -11.47 -3.82 -6.07
N LYS A 137 -12.77 -3.84 -6.37
CA LYS A 137 -13.65 -4.97 -6.10
C LYS A 137 -13.65 -6.01 -7.22
N ASP A 138 -13.38 -5.58 -8.45
CA ASP A 138 -13.33 -6.45 -9.62
C ASP A 138 -11.87 -6.81 -9.90
N VAL A 139 -11.41 -7.86 -9.21
CA VAL A 139 -10.04 -8.31 -9.27
C VAL A 139 -10.00 -9.67 -9.95
N ALA A 140 -9.36 -9.74 -11.12
CA ALA A 140 -9.19 -11.01 -11.80
C ALA A 140 -8.02 -11.79 -11.17
N ARG A 141 -8.30 -13.01 -10.71
CA ARG A 141 -7.26 -13.85 -10.12
C ARG A 141 -6.49 -14.56 -11.22
N MET A 142 -5.16 -14.59 -11.11
CA MET A 142 -4.32 -15.26 -12.11
C MET A 142 -4.64 -16.77 -12.19
N GLU A 143 -5.04 -17.39 -11.07
CA GLU A 143 -5.45 -18.80 -11.03
C GLU A 143 -6.63 -19.12 -11.94
N ASP A 144 -7.60 -18.22 -12.04
CA ASP A 144 -8.79 -18.41 -12.87
C ASP A 144 -8.45 -18.31 -14.36
N LEU A 145 -7.55 -17.39 -14.72
CA LEU A 145 -7.06 -17.22 -16.09
C LEU A 145 -6.23 -18.42 -16.58
N LEU A 146 -5.39 -18.98 -15.69
CA LEU A 146 -4.61 -20.17 -16.01
C LEU A 146 -5.52 -21.39 -16.21
N ARG A 147 -6.60 -21.53 -15.43
CA ARG A 147 -7.58 -22.62 -15.58
C ARG A 147 -8.34 -22.55 -16.90
N VAL A 148 -8.72 -21.36 -17.36
CA VAL A 148 -9.41 -21.19 -18.65
C VAL A 148 -8.50 -21.59 -19.81
N SER A 149 -7.22 -21.19 -19.78
CA SER A 149 -6.26 -21.54 -20.84
C SER A 149 -5.96 -23.05 -20.98
N GLN A 150 -6.05 -23.79 -19.87
CA GLN A 150 -5.88 -25.26 -19.87
C GLN A 150 -7.10 -25.98 -20.47
N ALA A 151 -8.31 -25.42 -20.30
CA ALA A 151 -9.55 -25.99 -20.85
C ALA A 151 -9.64 -25.82 -22.38
N ASP A 152 -9.14 -24.70 -22.92
CA ASP A 152 -9.16 -24.42 -24.36
C ASP A 152 -8.11 -25.22 -25.17
N THR A 153 -7.14 -25.85 -24.51
CA THR A 153 -6.10 -26.66 -25.15
C THR A 153 -6.50 -28.14 -25.30
N GLN A 154 -7.67 -28.56 -24.79
CA GLN A 154 -8.18 -29.94 -24.88
C GLN A 154 -9.28 -30.14 -25.94
N LEU A 155 -9.45 -29.20 -26.89
CA LEU A 155 -10.33 -29.34 -28.05
C LEU A 155 -9.56 -29.52 -29.36
#